data_AF-A0A7C6YE75-F1
#
_entry.id   AF-A0A7C6YE75-F1
#
_cell.length_a   1.000
_cell.length_b   1.000
_cell.length_c   1.000
_cell.angle_alpha   90.00
_cell.angle_beta   90.00
_cell.angle_gamma   90.00
#
_symmetry.space_group_name_H-M   'P 1'
#
loop_
_entity.id
_entity.type
_entity.pdbx_description
1 polymer ?
#
loop_
_entity_poly.entity_id
_entity_poly.type
_entity_poly.pdbx_seq_one_letter_code
_entity_poly.pdbx_strand_id
1 'polypeptide(L)'
;MRTGIWLLIKIAVLTVILFILFGLASALLGLGDTGEGAGPEAALSLLAVCFLFSLVLSYPIIRSRWHGWRLILTIFVVFYGAMTLLSQIETVVFLNHLVAVVSAETLPKLFLQGLIIAALFTPLTVLIHGKIKQSPCNYIINSFDGPAALFITRGGESLLPDEQNLRLIMPVRQWLWKLAVIVAAYLFIYIFFGQFVFIPLAGEAFHQYYAGLQMPSWILPFQALRALIWVALALPVIRMMKGAWWEAGLAVSLLFAVLMGALLLIPQPFMPEQIRLAHFVELITSNFLFGWIIVFLLHRCHGKGSIVTGYIR
;
A
#
# COMPACT_ATOMS: atom_id res chain seq x y z
N MET A 1 24.56 12.18 10.62
CA MET A 1 25.14 10.84 10.35
C MET A 1 24.52 9.72 11.21
N ARG A 2 24.53 9.79 12.55
CA ARG A 2 24.03 8.70 13.42
C ARG A 2 22.60 8.25 13.11
N THR A 3 21.66 9.16 12.89
CA THR A 3 20.25 8.83 12.63
C THR A 3 20.02 8.08 11.32
N GLY A 4 20.79 8.41 10.27
CA GLY A 4 20.68 7.74 8.97
C GLY A 4 21.21 6.30 9.01
N ILE A 5 22.35 6.09 9.68
CA ILE A 5 22.93 4.76 9.87
C ILE A 5 21.98 3.85 10.66
N TRP A 6 21.35 4.37 11.71
CA TRP A 6 20.34 3.62 12.48
C TRP A 6 19.13 3.22 11.64
N LEU A 7 18.68 4.08 10.72
CA LEU A 7 17.59 3.73 9.81
C LEU A 7 17.97 2.61 8.86
N LEU A 8 19.18 2.66 8.28
CA LEU A 8 19.68 1.61 7.39
C LEU A 8 19.77 0.26 8.12
N ILE A 9 20.25 0.25 9.37
CA ILE A 9 20.29 -0.97 10.20
C ILE A 9 18.87 -1.53 10.42
N LYS A 10 17.89 -0.68 10.75
CA LYS A 10 16.50 -1.11 10.92
C LYS A 10 15.94 -1.72 9.64
N ILE A 11 16.17 -1.10 8.49
CA ILE A 11 15.72 -1.62 7.19
C ILE A 11 16.39 -2.97 6.89
N ALA A 12 17.69 -3.11 7.14
CA ALA A 12 18.42 -4.37 6.95
C ALA A 12 17.87 -5.49 7.85
N VAL A 13 17.62 -5.20 9.13
CA VAL A 13 17.00 -6.17 10.07
C VAL A 13 15.61 -6.58 9.60
N LEU A 14 14.77 -5.62 9.19
CA LEU A 14 13.44 -5.89 8.66
C LEU A 14 13.48 -6.73 7.38
N THR A 15 14.46 -6.48 6.52
CA THR A 15 14.68 -7.25 5.29
C THR A 15 14.95 -8.71 5.61
N VAL A 16 15.84 -8.99 6.57
CA VAL A 16 16.18 -10.35 7.00
C VAL A 16 14.98 -11.03 7.66
N ILE A 17 14.26 -10.34 8.55
CA ILE A 17 13.05 -10.87 9.18
C ILE A 17 12.03 -11.26 8.11
N LEU A 18 11.76 -10.36 7.15
CA LEU A 18 10.78 -10.60 6.11
C LEU A 18 11.19 -11.78 5.21
N PHE A 19 12.47 -11.87 4.84
CA PHE A 19 13.02 -12.99 4.07
C PHE A 19 12.79 -14.33 4.78
N ILE A 20 13.07 -14.40 6.09
CA ILE A 20 12.81 -15.59 6.91
C ILE A 20 11.30 -15.91 6.96
N LEU A 21 10.45 -14.90 7.14
CA LEU A 21 8.99 -15.09 7.17
C LEU A 21 8.44 -15.63 5.86
N PHE A 22 8.93 -15.16 4.71
CA PHE A 22 8.56 -15.72 3.41
C PHE A 22 8.96 -17.20 3.30
N GLY A 23 10.21 -17.54 3.66
CA GLY A 23 10.69 -18.91 3.62
C GLY A 23 9.89 -19.84 4.54
N LEU A 24 9.65 -19.42 5.79
CA LEU A 24 8.86 -20.18 6.76
C LEU A 24 7.40 -20.34 6.32
N ALA A 25 6.75 -19.27 5.85
CA ALA A 25 5.36 -19.33 5.40
C ALA A 25 5.20 -20.24 4.17
N SER A 26 6.15 -20.19 3.22
CA SER A 26 6.17 -21.09 2.06
C SER A 26 6.33 -22.55 2.47
N ALA A 27 7.26 -22.83 3.39
CA ALA A 27 7.50 -24.19 3.89
C ALA A 27 6.30 -24.75 4.66
N LEU A 28 5.69 -23.94 5.55
CA LEU A 28 4.52 -24.32 6.33
C LEU A 28 3.30 -24.67 5.47
N LEU A 29 3.16 -24.02 4.31
CA LEU A 29 2.01 -24.21 3.42
C LEU A 29 2.30 -25.17 2.26
N GLY A 30 3.49 -25.75 2.19
CA GLY A 30 3.88 -26.66 1.11
C GLY A 30 3.95 -25.99 -0.26
N LEU A 31 4.26 -24.69 -0.32
CA LEU A 31 4.39 -23.93 -1.56
C LEU A 31 5.79 -24.03 -2.19
N GLY A 32 6.77 -24.57 -1.45
CA GLY A 32 8.18 -24.66 -1.87
C GLY A 32 8.57 -25.90 -2.71
N ASP A 33 7.69 -26.90 -2.84
CA ASP A 33 8.02 -28.19 -3.48
C ASP A 33 7.91 -28.18 -5.01
N THR A 34 7.64 -27.03 -5.64
CA THR A 34 7.64 -26.91 -7.10
C THR A 34 9.08 -26.67 -7.58
N GLY A 35 9.74 -27.73 -8.04
CA GLY A 35 11.18 -27.78 -8.38
C GLY A 35 11.68 -26.84 -9.49
N GLU A 36 10.82 -26.00 -10.07
CA GLU A 36 11.17 -24.96 -11.05
C GLU A 36 11.09 -23.58 -10.38
N GLY A 37 12.18 -23.17 -9.72
CA GLY A 37 12.28 -21.85 -9.08
C GLY A 37 13.09 -21.80 -7.78
N ALA A 38 13.47 -22.95 -7.21
CA ALA A 38 14.22 -23.04 -5.95
C ALA A 38 15.76 -22.91 -6.17
N GLY A 39 16.20 -21.78 -6.72
CA GLY A 39 17.62 -21.50 -6.99
C GLY A 39 18.18 -20.29 -6.21
N PRO A 40 19.52 -20.12 -6.18
CA PRO A 40 20.17 -18.94 -5.59
C PRO A 40 19.64 -17.62 -6.16
N GLU A 41 19.30 -17.59 -7.45
CA GLU A 41 18.76 -16.40 -8.13
C GLU A 41 17.38 -16.00 -7.60
N ALA A 42 16.51 -16.97 -7.32
CA ALA A 42 15.21 -16.70 -6.72
C ALA A 42 15.34 -16.22 -5.27
N ALA A 43 16.29 -16.77 -4.52
CA ALA A 43 16.60 -16.28 -3.17
C ALA A 43 17.12 -14.83 -3.19
N LEU A 44 18.01 -14.49 -4.12
CA LEU A 44 18.49 -13.11 -4.30
C LEU A 44 17.37 -12.16 -4.71
N SER A 45 16.50 -12.59 -5.63
CA SER A 45 15.33 -11.81 -6.05
C SER A 45 14.36 -11.60 -4.89
N LEU A 46 14.07 -12.64 -4.10
CA LEU A 46 13.25 -12.54 -2.90
C LEU A 46 13.88 -11.60 -1.86
N LEU A 47 15.19 -11.64 -1.67
CA LEU A 47 15.89 -10.73 -0.77
C LEU A 47 15.76 -9.27 -1.24
N ALA A 48 15.89 -9.02 -2.56
CA ALA A 48 15.66 -7.70 -3.14
C ALA A 48 14.21 -7.23 -2.92
N VAL A 49 13.21 -8.11 -3.10
CA VAL A 49 11.81 -7.81 -2.80
C VAL A 49 11.62 -7.47 -1.32
N CYS A 50 12.20 -8.26 -0.41
CA CYS A 50 12.13 -8.02 1.02
C CYS A 50 12.75 -6.67 1.41
N PHE A 51 13.84 -6.29 0.74
CA PHE A 51 14.47 -4.98 0.92
C PHE A 51 13.55 -3.85 0.46
N LEU A 52 12.98 -3.97 -0.74
CA LEU A 52 12.04 -2.97 -1.29
C LEU A 52 10.80 -2.82 -0.40
N PHE A 53 10.21 -3.92 0.07
CA PHE A 53 9.07 -3.90 0.98
C PHE A 53 9.42 -3.22 2.30
N SER A 54 10.56 -3.59 2.89
CA SER A 54 11.04 -3.00 4.14
C SER A 54 11.27 -1.49 3.97
N LEU A 55 11.88 -1.06 2.86
CA LEU A 55 12.14 0.35 2.56
C LEU A 55 10.82 1.15 2.43
N VAL A 56 9.91 0.68 1.59
CA VAL A 56 8.67 1.40 1.26
C VAL A 56 7.69 1.42 2.44
N LEU A 57 7.63 0.37 3.26
CA LEU A 57 6.82 0.36 4.48
C LEU A 57 7.42 1.22 5.59
N SER A 58 8.75 1.32 5.68
CA SER A 58 9.43 2.13 6.71
C SER A 58 9.11 3.62 6.58
N TYR A 59 9.06 4.16 5.36
CA TYR A 59 8.80 5.58 5.11
C TYR A 59 7.48 6.10 5.75
N PRO A 60 6.30 5.53 5.45
CA PRO A 60 5.03 5.98 6.02
C PRO A 60 4.93 5.72 7.53
N ILE A 61 5.58 4.67 8.05
CA ILE A 61 5.60 4.36 9.50
C ILE A 61 6.35 5.45 10.28
N ILE A 62 7.53 5.84 9.80
CA ILE A 62 8.36 6.88 10.44
C ILE A 62 7.63 8.22 10.41
N ARG A 63 7.06 8.58 9.26
CA ARG A 63 6.32 9.82 9.04
C ARG A 63 4.88 9.76 9.60
N SER A 64 4.46 8.66 10.22
CA SER A 64 3.11 8.55 10.76
C SER A 64 2.90 9.40 12.02
N ARG A 65 1.71 10.01 12.10
CA ARG A 65 1.09 10.63 13.28
C ARG A 65 0.51 9.57 14.22
N TRP A 66 0.20 8.38 13.71
CA TRP A 66 -0.42 7.31 14.48
C TRP A 66 0.64 6.45 15.16
N HIS A 67 0.23 5.79 16.25
CA HIS A 67 1.07 4.91 17.07
C HIS A 67 0.24 3.72 17.56
N GLY A 68 0.93 2.70 18.08
CA GLY A 68 0.32 1.52 18.66
C GLY A 68 -0.54 0.73 17.68
N TRP A 69 -1.62 0.12 18.19
CA TRP A 69 -2.50 -0.78 17.43
C TRP A 69 -3.13 -0.14 16.20
N ARG A 70 -3.49 1.15 16.25
CA ARG A 70 -4.06 1.86 15.11
C ARG A 70 -3.10 1.89 13.92
N LEU A 71 -1.81 2.10 14.19
CA LEU A 71 -0.77 2.07 13.15
C LEU A 71 -0.54 0.63 12.66
N ILE A 72 -0.43 -0.34 13.57
CA ILE A 72 -0.24 -1.75 13.22
C ILE A 72 -1.34 -2.24 12.27
N LEU A 73 -2.61 -2.03 12.64
CA LEU A 73 -3.75 -2.45 11.81
C LEU A 73 -3.77 -1.74 10.45
N THR A 74 -3.39 -0.46 10.40
CA THR A 74 -3.32 0.27 9.14
C THR A 74 -2.26 -0.31 8.21
N ILE A 75 -1.06 -0.52 8.73
CA ILE A 75 0.04 -1.09 7.94
C ILE A 75 -0.27 -2.52 7.54
N PHE A 76 -0.91 -3.31 8.41
CA PHE A 76 -1.40 -4.64 8.09
C PHE A 76 -2.39 -4.63 6.92
N VAL A 77 -3.44 -3.80 6.99
CA VAL A 77 -4.45 -3.71 5.94
C VAL A 77 -3.86 -3.24 4.62
N VAL A 78 -2.96 -2.25 4.65
CA VAL A 78 -2.29 -1.75 3.44
C VAL A 78 -1.34 -2.80 2.86
N PHE A 79 -0.54 -3.44 3.71
CA PHE A 79 0.45 -4.43 3.27
C PHE A 79 -0.24 -5.67 2.69
N TYR A 80 -1.14 -6.30 3.45
CA TYR A 80 -1.92 -7.45 2.99
C TYR A 80 -2.84 -7.11 1.82
N GLY A 81 -3.51 -5.95 1.90
CA GLY A 81 -4.46 -5.50 0.88
C GLY A 81 -3.80 -5.26 -0.48
N ALA A 82 -2.67 -4.55 -0.51
CA ALA A 82 -1.96 -4.26 -1.74
C ALA A 82 -1.18 -5.47 -2.28
N MET A 83 -0.46 -6.19 -1.41
CA MET A 83 0.40 -7.29 -1.81
C MET A 83 -0.39 -8.55 -2.19
N THR A 84 -1.40 -8.92 -1.40
CA THR A 84 -2.07 -10.22 -1.51
C THR A 84 -3.50 -10.08 -2.00
N LEU A 85 -4.35 -9.29 -1.33
CA LEU A 85 -5.76 -9.22 -1.69
C LEU A 85 -5.95 -8.75 -3.13
N LEU A 86 -5.35 -7.62 -3.50
CA LEU A 86 -5.49 -7.02 -4.83
C LEU A 86 -4.84 -7.82 -5.97
N SER A 87 -3.81 -8.61 -5.68
CA SER A 87 -3.20 -9.52 -6.65
C SER A 87 -4.02 -10.78 -6.83
N GLN A 88 -4.43 -11.42 -5.73
CA GLN A 88 -5.11 -12.71 -5.80
C GLN A 88 -6.56 -12.60 -6.26
N ILE A 89 -7.28 -11.50 -5.99
CA ILE A 89 -8.63 -11.31 -6.57
C ILE A 89 -8.58 -11.28 -8.10
N GLU A 90 -7.51 -10.73 -8.69
CA GLU A 90 -7.31 -10.72 -10.13
C GLU A 90 -7.09 -12.15 -10.65
N THR A 91 -6.24 -12.93 -9.96
CA THR A 91 -6.05 -14.36 -10.24
C THR A 91 -7.37 -15.13 -10.15
N VAL A 92 -8.23 -14.86 -9.18
CA VAL A 92 -9.56 -15.50 -9.03
C VAL A 92 -10.46 -15.19 -10.23
N VAL A 93 -10.53 -13.92 -10.65
CA VAL A 93 -11.35 -13.50 -11.78
C VAL A 93 -10.86 -14.15 -13.08
N PHE A 94 -9.55 -14.22 -13.26
CA PHE A 94 -8.95 -14.85 -14.43
C PHE A 94 -8.80 -16.36 -14.34
N LEU A 95 -9.11 -16.98 -13.18
CA LEU A 95 -8.86 -18.40 -12.93
C LEU A 95 -9.61 -19.28 -13.92
N ASN A 96 -10.87 -18.95 -14.25
CA ASN A 96 -11.68 -19.67 -15.25
C ASN A 96 -11.07 -19.63 -16.67
N HIS A 97 -10.16 -18.69 -16.92
CA HIS A 97 -9.52 -18.45 -18.22
C HIS A 97 -8.02 -18.80 -18.21
N LEU A 98 -7.43 -19.02 -17.03
CA LEU A 98 -6.03 -19.38 -16.78
C LEU A 98 -5.90 -20.69 -15.99
N VAL A 99 -6.92 -21.58 -16.05
CA VAL A 99 -6.98 -22.85 -15.29
C VAL A 99 -5.73 -23.72 -15.49
N ALA A 100 -5.05 -23.58 -16.64
CA ALA A 100 -3.81 -24.28 -16.94
C ALA A 100 -2.59 -23.80 -16.13
N VAL A 101 -2.66 -22.62 -15.51
CA VAL A 101 -1.52 -21.94 -14.88
C VAL A 101 -1.60 -21.98 -13.34
N VAL A 102 -2.77 -21.77 -12.72
CA VAL A 102 -2.91 -21.78 -11.25
C VAL A 102 -4.03 -22.74 -10.84
N SER A 103 -3.68 -23.75 -10.04
CA SER A 103 -4.67 -24.70 -9.51
C SER A 103 -5.55 -24.04 -8.44
N ALA A 104 -6.84 -24.44 -8.40
CA ALA A 104 -7.78 -23.97 -7.38
C ALA A 104 -7.37 -24.34 -5.95
N GLU A 105 -6.47 -25.33 -5.79
CA GLU A 105 -5.94 -25.76 -4.49
C GLU A 105 -4.81 -24.84 -3.97
N THR A 106 -4.00 -24.29 -4.87
CA THR A 106 -2.88 -23.40 -4.49
C THR A 106 -3.37 -22.00 -4.10
N LEU A 107 -4.49 -21.54 -4.66
CA LEU A 107 -5.00 -20.18 -4.45
C LEU A 107 -5.27 -19.86 -2.95
N PRO A 108 -6.01 -20.68 -2.17
CA PRO A 108 -6.20 -20.42 -0.74
C PRO A 108 -4.88 -20.39 0.06
N LYS A 109 -3.90 -21.22 -0.34
CA LYS A 109 -2.57 -21.24 0.28
C LYS A 109 -1.84 -19.90 0.05
N LEU A 110 -1.95 -19.29 -1.13
CA LEU A 110 -1.37 -17.97 -1.42
C LEU A 110 -1.98 -16.86 -0.56
N PHE A 111 -3.31 -16.86 -0.39
CA PHE A 111 -3.98 -15.94 0.53
C PHE A 111 -3.48 -16.11 1.97
N LEU A 112 -3.40 -17.36 2.44
CA LEU A 112 -2.97 -17.68 3.79
C LEU A 112 -1.49 -17.31 4.03
N GLN A 113 -0.63 -17.52 3.03
CA GLN A 113 0.78 -17.12 3.07
C GLN A 113 0.92 -15.62 3.30
N GLY A 114 0.24 -14.81 2.48
CA GLY A 114 0.23 -13.36 2.62
C GLY A 114 -0.32 -12.91 3.97
N LEU A 115 -1.36 -13.58 4.47
CA LEU A 115 -1.96 -13.30 5.76
C LEU A 115 -0.98 -13.55 6.92
N ILE A 116 -0.30 -14.70 6.93
CA ILE A 116 0.70 -15.07 7.94
C ILE A 116 1.84 -14.05 7.93
N ILE A 117 2.38 -13.74 6.75
CA ILE A 117 3.48 -12.79 6.59
C ILE A 117 3.06 -11.40 7.11
N ALA A 118 1.90 -10.89 6.69
CA ALA A 118 1.44 -9.58 7.13
C ALA A 118 1.16 -9.54 8.64
N ALA A 119 0.53 -10.57 9.19
CA ALA A 119 0.19 -10.64 10.62
C ALA A 119 1.44 -10.65 11.51
N LEU A 120 2.51 -11.31 11.09
CA LEU A 120 3.76 -11.39 11.84
C LEU A 120 4.67 -10.18 11.59
N PHE A 121 4.79 -9.73 10.34
CA PHE A 121 5.74 -8.69 9.96
C PHE A 121 5.29 -7.29 10.40
N THR A 122 3.99 -6.99 10.36
CA THR A 122 3.51 -5.62 10.60
C THR A 122 3.69 -5.16 12.06
N PRO A 123 3.42 -5.98 13.12
CA PRO A 123 3.73 -5.57 14.49
C PRO A 123 5.23 -5.41 14.73
N LEU A 124 6.06 -6.31 14.17
CA LEU A 124 7.52 -6.24 14.27
C LEU A 124 8.06 -4.96 13.62
N THR A 125 7.54 -4.59 12.45
CA THR A 125 7.95 -3.38 11.74
C THR A 125 7.64 -2.12 12.54
N VAL A 126 6.45 -2.04 13.15
CA VAL A 126 6.07 -0.91 14.00
C VAL A 126 6.88 -0.88 15.30
N LEU A 127 7.18 -2.04 15.90
CA LEU A 127 8.05 -2.17 17.07
C LEU A 127 9.47 -1.67 16.80
N ILE A 128 10.10 -2.13 15.73
CA ILE A 128 11.47 -1.78 15.35
C ILE A 128 11.60 -0.28 15.05
N HIS A 129 10.55 0.34 14.50
CA HIS A 129 10.49 1.78 14.30
C HIS A 129 10.18 2.58 15.58
N GLY A 130 9.91 1.92 16.71
CA GLY A 130 9.69 2.55 18.01
C GLY A 130 8.33 3.24 18.13
N LYS A 131 7.33 2.83 17.33
CA LYS A 131 6.01 3.49 17.25
C LYS A 131 4.92 2.80 18.08
N ILE A 132 5.28 1.92 19.02
CA ILE A 132 4.31 1.15 19.82
C ILE A 132 3.74 1.92 21.03
N LYS A 133 4.56 2.69 21.77
CA LYS A 133 4.08 3.43 22.95
C LYS A 133 3.50 4.79 22.53
N GLN A 134 2.22 5.04 22.83
CA GLN A 134 1.74 6.39 23.08
C GLN A 134 2.31 6.84 24.43
N SER A 135 2.91 8.03 24.50
CA SER A 135 3.25 8.61 25.79
C SER A 135 1.97 8.68 26.63
N PRO A 136 1.95 8.17 27.88
CA PRO A 136 0.81 8.34 28.78
C PRO A 136 0.48 9.82 28.89
N CYS A 137 -0.80 10.16 28.77
CA CYS A 137 -1.28 11.50 29.03
C CYS A 137 -1.23 11.72 30.55
N ASN A 138 -0.07 12.13 31.07
CA ASN A 138 0.02 12.60 32.44
C ASN A 138 -0.68 13.97 32.50
N TYR A 139 -1.97 13.95 32.85
CA TYR A 139 -2.65 15.16 33.28
C TYR A 139 -2.04 15.56 34.63
N ILE A 140 -1.29 16.66 34.64
CA ILE A 140 -0.98 17.36 35.89
C ILE A 140 -2.23 18.17 36.23
N ILE A 141 -3.05 17.67 37.15
CA ILE A 141 -4.15 18.45 37.73
C ILE A 141 -3.53 19.36 38.76
N ASN A 142 -3.27 20.62 38.39
CA ASN A 142 -2.96 21.66 39.36
C ASN A 142 -4.29 22.11 39.98
N SER A 143 -4.61 21.66 41.19
CA SER A 143 -5.68 22.24 41.99
C SER A 143 -5.20 23.57 42.59
N PHE A 144 -5.63 24.69 42.03
CA PHE A 144 -5.50 25.99 42.68
C PHE A 144 -6.81 26.30 43.40
N ASP A 145 -6.73 26.61 44.70
CA ASP A 145 -7.85 27.04 45.51
C ASP A 145 -8.30 28.46 45.08
N GLY A 146 -9.34 28.55 44.25
CA GLY A 146 -9.98 29.81 43.87
C GLY A 146 -11.10 29.65 42.83
N PRO A 147 -12.08 30.56 42.74
CA PRO A 147 -13.27 30.41 41.89
C PRO A 147 -13.04 30.75 40.40
N ALA A 148 -11.82 30.61 39.89
CA ALA A 148 -11.49 30.99 38.51
C ALA A 148 -11.07 29.77 37.69
N ALA A 149 -11.97 29.37 36.77
CA ALA A 149 -11.75 28.57 35.56
C ALA A 149 -10.71 27.44 35.64
N LEU A 150 -11.21 26.20 35.52
CA LEU A 150 -10.42 25.00 35.26
C LEU A 150 -9.59 25.16 33.96
N PHE A 151 -8.42 25.75 34.06
CA PHE A 151 -7.43 25.78 32.99
C PHE A 151 -6.57 24.53 33.13
N ILE A 152 -6.87 23.51 32.33
CA ILE A 152 -5.97 22.36 32.18
C ILE A 152 -4.73 22.87 31.42
N THR A 153 -3.70 23.31 32.14
CA THR A 153 -2.45 23.75 31.53
C THR A 153 -1.54 22.54 31.32
N ARG A 154 -1.36 22.15 30.05
CA ARG A 154 -0.19 21.38 29.60
C ARG A 154 1.07 22.20 29.91
N GLY A 155 2.12 21.56 30.41
CA GLY A 155 3.39 22.22 30.78
C GLY A 155 3.90 23.19 29.72
N GLY A 156 3.56 24.48 29.86
CA GLY A 156 4.01 25.59 29.02
C GLY A 156 3.41 25.70 27.61
N GLU A 157 2.49 24.82 27.18
CA GLU A 157 1.90 24.89 25.83
C GLU A 157 0.37 24.90 25.90
N SER A 158 -0.25 25.93 25.31
CA SER A 158 -1.70 26.02 25.15
C SER A 158 -2.29 24.76 24.51
N LEU A 159 -3.34 24.20 25.13
CA LEU A 159 -4.19 23.18 24.53
C LEU A 159 -4.99 23.78 23.35
N LEU A 160 -4.32 24.04 22.24
CA LEU A 160 -5.01 23.95 20.96
C LEU A 160 -5.25 22.45 20.72
N PRO A 161 -6.48 22.02 20.41
CA PRO A 161 -6.76 20.63 20.10
C PRO A 161 -5.78 20.17 19.02
N ASP A 162 -5.14 19.00 19.23
CA ASP A 162 -4.33 18.26 18.26
C ASP A 162 -4.78 18.62 16.85
N GLU A 163 -3.98 19.37 16.08
CA GLU A 163 -4.36 19.99 14.81
C GLU A 163 -5.34 19.06 14.09
N GLN A 164 -6.64 19.37 14.18
CA GLN A 164 -7.67 18.46 13.71
C GLN A 164 -7.29 18.13 12.28
N ASN A 165 -7.06 16.87 11.98
CA ASN A 165 -6.49 16.49 10.70
C ASN A 165 -7.56 16.75 9.62
N LEU A 166 -7.56 17.96 9.06
CA LEU A 166 -8.56 18.47 8.11
C LEU A 166 -8.46 17.73 6.76
N ARG A 167 -7.46 16.86 6.59
CA ARG A 167 -7.32 16.02 5.39
C ARG A 167 -8.54 15.12 5.24
N LEU A 168 -9.05 15.07 4.01
CA LEU A 168 -10.18 14.23 3.60
C LEU A 168 -11.54 14.65 4.19
N ILE A 169 -11.65 15.85 4.78
CA ILE A 169 -12.93 16.44 5.16
C ILE A 169 -13.47 17.21 3.96
N MET A 170 -14.48 16.65 3.28
CA MET A 170 -15.12 17.28 2.12
C MET A 170 -16.58 16.83 2.02
N PRO A 171 -17.48 17.65 1.42
CA PRO A 171 -18.88 17.30 1.26
C PRO A 171 -19.06 16.04 0.42
N VAL A 172 -20.14 15.28 0.68
CA VAL A 172 -20.42 13.99 0.00
C VAL A 172 -20.43 14.13 -1.52
N ARG A 173 -21.02 15.22 -2.03
CA ARG A 173 -21.01 15.52 -3.48
C ARG A 173 -19.59 15.61 -4.05
N GLN A 174 -18.66 16.20 -3.29
CA GLN A 174 -17.27 16.31 -3.70
C GLN A 174 -16.55 14.96 -3.68
N TRP A 175 -16.87 14.12 -2.70
CA TRP A 175 -16.41 12.73 -2.67
C TRP A 175 -16.86 11.95 -3.89
N LEU A 176 -18.16 11.99 -4.22
CA LEU A 176 -18.75 11.20 -5.30
C LEU A 176 -18.10 11.50 -6.65
N TRP A 177 -17.95 12.77 -7.03
CA TRP A 177 -17.32 13.08 -8.32
C TRP A 177 -15.82 12.75 -8.34
N LYS A 178 -15.10 12.94 -7.22
CA LYS A 178 -13.69 12.57 -7.15
C LYS A 178 -13.51 11.07 -7.29
N LEU A 179 -14.34 10.26 -6.64
CA LEU A 179 -14.33 8.82 -6.80
C LEU A 179 -14.64 8.41 -8.24
N ALA A 180 -15.62 9.05 -8.89
CA ALA A 180 -15.92 8.81 -10.31
C ALA A 180 -14.71 9.12 -11.20
N VAL A 181 -14.03 10.25 -10.98
CA VAL A 181 -12.81 10.62 -11.72
C VAL A 181 -11.67 9.64 -11.45
N ILE A 182 -11.50 9.20 -10.20
CA ILE A 182 -10.46 8.21 -9.85
C ILE A 182 -10.73 6.86 -10.53
N VAL A 183 -11.98 6.40 -10.55
CA VAL A 183 -12.37 5.17 -11.26
C VAL A 183 -12.11 5.31 -12.76
N ALA A 184 -12.52 6.42 -13.37
CA ALA A 184 -12.26 6.67 -14.78
C ALA A 184 -10.75 6.72 -15.10
N ALA A 185 -9.96 7.38 -14.25
CA ALA A 185 -8.51 7.42 -14.37
C ALA A 185 -7.89 6.02 -14.23
N TYR A 186 -8.36 5.20 -13.30
CA TYR A 186 -7.89 3.82 -13.14
C TYR A 186 -8.14 2.99 -14.40
N LEU A 187 -9.37 3.03 -14.94
CA LEU A 187 -9.72 2.29 -16.16
C LEU A 187 -8.88 2.75 -17.35
N PHE A 188 -8.65 4.07 -17.47
CA PHE A 188 -7.79 4.62 -18.50
C PHE A 188 -6.34 4.11 -18.35
N ILE A 189 -5.78 4.17 -17.14
CA ILE A 189 -4.42 3.69 -16.85
C ILE A 189 -4.31 2.20 -17.15
N TYR A 190 -5.28 1.39 -16.72
CA TYR A 190 -5.32 -0.05 -16.97
C TYR A 190 -5.26 -0.37 -18.47
N ILE A 191 -6.11 0.29 -19.28
CA ILE A 191 -6.11 0.07 -20.73
C ILE A 191 -4.84 0.63 -21.37
N PHE A 192 -4.41 1.83 -20.98
CA PHE A 192 -3.27 2.52 -21.57
C PHE A 192 -1.96 1.78 -21.32
N PHE A 193 -1.68 1.39 -20.07
CA PHE A 193 -0.46 0.66 -19.73
C PHE A 193 -0.49 -0.77 -20.30
N GLY A 194 -1.64 -1.44 -20.31
CA GLY A 194 -1.79 -2.73 -20.98
C GLY A 194 -1.46 -2.66 -22.47
N GLN A 195 -1.99 -1.65 -23.17
CA GLN A 195 -1.80 -1.49 -24.62
C GLN A 195 -0.42 -0.95 -25.01
N PHE A 196 0.10 0.04 -24.29
CA PHE A 196 1.29 0.80 -24.71
C PHE A 196 2.56 0.48 -23.93
N VAL A 197 2.47 -0.22 -22.80
CA VAL A 197 3.63 -0.64 -22.02
C VAL A 197 3.76 -2.16 -22.03
N PHE A 198 2.71 -2.88 -21.63
CA PHE A 198 2.76 -4.32 -21.49
C PHE A 198 2.89 -5.06 -22.81
N ILE A 199 1.96 -4.88 -23.75
CA ILE A 199 1.99 -5.60 -25.05
C ILE A 199 3.31 -5.35 -25.80
N PRO A 200 3.83 -4.11 -25.92
CA PRO A 200 5.10 -3.88 -26.60
C PRO A 200 6.30 -4.52 -25.91
N LEU A 201 6.35 -4.52 -24.57
CA LEU A 201 7.44 -5.16 -23.81
C LEU A 201 7.34 -6.69 -23.85
N ALA A 202 6.13 -7.23 -23.84
CA ALA A 202 5.88 -8.67 -23.93
C ALA A 202 6.20 -9.22 -25.34
N GLY A 203 6.01 -8.41 -26.38
CA GLY A 203 6.32 -8.77 -27.77
C GLY A 203 5.56 -10.02 -28.22
N GLU A 204 6.23 -10.90 -28.97
CA GLU A 204 5.64 -12.14 -29.49
C GLU A 204 5.16 -13.09 -28.38
N ALA A 205 5.80 -13.04 -27.21
CA ALA A 205 5.43 -13.88 -26.08
C ALA A 205 3.99 -13.60 -25.61
N PHE A 206 3.47 -12.37 -25.81
CA PHE A 206 2.10 -12.02 -25.48
C PHE A 206 1.10 -12.91 -26.23
N HIS A 207 1.28 -13.04 -27.55
CA HIS A 207 0.37 -13.82 -28.38
C HIS A 207 0.43 -15.31 -28.08
N GLN A 208 1.60 -15.81 -27.69
CA GLN A 208 1.78 -17.22 -27.30
C GLN A 208 1.16 -17.51 -25.93
N TYR A 209 1.42 -16.66 -24.93
CA TYR A 209 0.97 -16.87 -23.56
C TYR A 209 -0.54 -16.62 -23.38
N TYR A 210 -1.09 -15.64 -24.10
CA TYR A 210 -2.52 -15.30 -24.06
C TYR A 210 -3.32 -15.85 -25.24
N ALA A 211 -2.77 -16.82 -25.97
CA ALA A 211 -3.49 -17.51 -27.04
C ALA A 211 -4.79 -18.12 -26.50
N GLY A 212 -5.94 -17.65 -27.00
CA GLY A 212 -7.24 -18.15 -26.58
C GLY A 212 -7.78 -17.59 -25.26
N LEU A 213 -7.10 -16.60 -24.65
CA LEU A 213 -7.65 -15.91 -23.48
C LEU A 213 -8.93 -15.17 -23.88
N GLN A 214 -10.06 -15.59 -23.32
CA GLN A 214 -11.31 -14.85 -23.42
C GLN A 214 -11.48 -14.00 -22.17
N MET A 215 -11.52 -12.68 -22.37
CA MET A 215 -11.77 -11.75 -21.27
C MET A 215 -13.24 -11.81 -20.84
N PRO A 216 -13.54 -11.88 -19.54
CA PRO A 216 -14.90 -11.74 -19.05
C PRO A 216 -15.49 -10.39 -19.47
N SER A 217 -16.75 -10.37 -19.91
CA SER A 217 -17.46 -9.13 -20.30
C SER A 217 -17.58 -8.11 -19.16
N TRP A 218 -17.46 -8.57 -17.91
CA TRP A 218 -17.53 -7.76 -16.69
C TRP A 218 -16.17 -7.29 -16.18
N ILE A 219 -15.09 -7.41 -16.98
CA ILE A 219 -13.74 -6.98 -16.58
C ILE A 219 -13.69 -5.49 -16.21
N LEU A 220 -14.35 -4.61 -16.96
CA LEU A 220 -14.36 -3.17 -16.65
C LEU A 220 -15.08 -2.84 -15.33
N PRO A 221 -16.29 -3.36 -15.06
CA PRO A 221 -16.90 -3.29 -13.73
C PRO A 221 -15.99 -3.79 -12.60
N PHE A 222 -15.27 -4.90 -12.81
CA PHE A 222 -14.33 -5.42 -11.82
C PHE A 222 -13.14 -4.47 -11.59
N GLN A 223 -12.53 -3.95 -12.65
CA GLN A 223 -11.45 -2.97 -12.53
C GLN A 223 -11.95 -1.68 -11.83
N ALA A 224 -13.20 -1.27 -12.07
CA ALA A 224 -13.81 -0.15 -11.34
C ALA A 224 -13.95 -0.43 -9.84
N LEU A 225 -14.38 -1.63 -9.44
CA LEU A 225 -14.43 -2.05 -8.04
C LEU A 225 -13.01 -2.08 -7.43
N ARG A 226 -12.04 -2.62 -8.15
CA ARG A 226 -10.63 -2.69 -7.73
C ARG A 226 -10.04 -1.30 -7.50
N ALA A 227 -10.38 -0.32 -8.34
CA ALA A 227 -10.00 1.08 -8.15
C ALA A 227 -10.49 1.62 -6.79
N LEU A 228 -11.73 1.28 -6.39
CA LEU A 228 -12.27 1.71 -5.10
C LEU A 228 -11.56 1.05 -3.92
N ILE A 229 -11.17 -0.21 -4.04
CA ILE A 229 -10.37 -0.91 -3.02
C ILE A 229 -9.00 -0.22 -2.87
N TRP A 230 -8.32 0.10 -3.98
CA TRP A 230 -7.09 0.88 -3.93
C TRP A 230 -7.27 2.24 -3.24
N VAL A 231 -8.34 2.98 -3.57
CA VAL A 231 -8.64 4.24 -2.87
C VAL A 231 -8.82 4.01 -1.37
N ALA A 232 -9.58 2.98 -0.98
CA ALA A 232 -9.82 2.65 0.42
C ALA A 232 -8.51 2.36 1.18
N LEU A 233 -7.53 1.70 0.55
CA LEU A 233 -6.20 1.47 1.10
C LEU A 233 -5.37 2.77 1.19
N ALA A 234 -5.52 3.71 0.25
CA ALA A 234 -4.82 4.98 0.28
C ALA A 234 -5.31 5.91 1.41
N LEU A 235 -6.60 5.89 1.74
CA LEU A 235 -7.20 6.80 2.73
C LEU A 235 -6.49 6.79 4.09
N PRO A 236 -6.28 5.65 4.77
CA PRO A 236 -5.63 5.64 6.07
C PRO A 236 -4.16 6.07 5.98
N VAL A 237 -3.47 5.77 4.87
CA VAL A 237 -2.09 6.23 4.63
C VAL A 237 -2.04 7.75 4.53
N ILE A 238 -2.91 8.37 3.73
CA ILE A 238 -2.99 9.84 3.58
C ILE A 238 -3.27 10.51 4.93
N ARG A 239 -4.15 9.88 5.72
CA ARG A 239 -4.62 10.43 7.00
C ARG A 239 -3.55 10.31 8.10
N MET A 240 -2.76 9.23 8.09
CA MET A 240 -1.73 9.04 9.11
C MET A 240 -0.44 9.82 8.81
N MET A 241 -0.15 10.19 7.57
CA MET A 241 1.08 10.87 7.18
C MET A 241 1.18 12.31 7.74
N LYS A 242 2.37 12.65 8.28
CA LYS A 242 2.80 14.04 8.56
C LYS A 242 3.33 14.71 7.28
N GLY A 243 3.37 16.04 7.27
CA GLY A 243 4.04 16.83 6.23
C GLY A 243 3.10 17.36 5.15
N ALA A 244 3.64 17.60 3.96
CA ALA A 244 2.88 18.10 2.81
C ALA A 244 2.05 17.00 2.13
N TRP A 245 1.20 17.38 1.18
CA TRP A 245 0.39 16.42 0.39
C TRP A 245 1.26 15.55 -0.53
N TRP A 246 2.36 16.10 -1.06
CA TRP A 246 3.26 15.39 -1.98
C TRP A 246 4.03 14.26 -1.27
N GLU A 247 4.35 14.41 0.02
CA GLU A 247 4.96 13.33 0.81
C GLU A 247 4.01 12.14 0.97
N ALA A 248 2.73 12.41 1.23
CA ALA A 248 1.70 11.38 1.23
C ALA A 248 1.49 10.78 -0.17
N GLY A 249 1.61 11.61 -1.22
CA GLY A 249 1.59 11.19 -2.61
C GLY A 249 2.68 10.17 -2.91
N LEU A 250 3.94 10.49 -2.58
CA LEU A 250 5.07 9.59 -2.74
C LEU A 250 4.88 8.30 -1.94
N ALA A 251 4.45 8.39 -0.68
CA ALA A 251 4.21 7.21 0.17
C ALA A 251 3.21 6.24 -0.47
N VAL A 252 2.03 6.74 -0.87
CA VAL A 252 0.98 5.91 -1.49
C VAL A 252 1.44 5.34 -2.82
N SER A 253 2.07 6.16 -3.67
CA SER A 253 2.54 5.74 -4.99
C SER A 253 3.59 4.63 -4.89
N LEU A 254 4.57 4.79 -3.99
CA LEU A 254 5.60 3.77 -3.75
C LEU A 254 5.01 2.50 -3.14
N LEU A 255 4.10 2.61 -2.18
CA LEU A 255 3.41 1.45 -1.59
C LEU A 255 2.68 0.66 -2.67
N PHE A 256 1.91 1.33 -3.54
CA PHE A 256 1.11 0.65 -4.55
C PHE A 256 1.98 0.01 -5.62
N ALA A 257 2.98 0.75 -6.12
CA ALA A 257 3.93 0.25 -7.10
C ALA A 257 4.69 -0.97 -6.57
N VAL A 258 5.38 -0.80 -5.43
CA VAL A 258 6.31 -1.81 -4.95
C VAL A 258 5.57 -3.02 -4.40
N LEU A 259 4.55 -2.85 -3.54
CA LEU A 259 3.88 -3.99 -2.90
C LEU A 259 3.18 -4.91 -3.90
N MET A 260 2.65 -4.34 -5.00
CA MET A 260 2.01 -5.12 -6.06
C MET A 260 3.04 -5.66 -7.06
N GLY A 261 3.97 -4.81 -7.51
CA GLY A 261 4.85 -5.14 -8.63
C GLY A 261 6.05 -5.99 -8.24
N ALA A 262 6.68 -5.76 -7.08
CA ALA A 262 8.01 -6.32 -6.80
C ALA A 262 8.04 -7.85 -6.73
N LEU A 263 6.94 -8.52 -6.36
CA LEU A 263 6.88 -9.99 -6.35
C LEU A 263 7.16 -10.60 -7.73
N LEU A 264 6.87 -9.88 -8.82
CA LEU A 264 7.20 -10.33 -10.18
C LEU A 264 8.71 -10.32 -10.46
N LEU A 265 9.58 -9.81 -9.57
CA LEU A 265 11.03 -9.99 -9.70
C LEU A 265 11.45 -11.43 -9.40
N ILE A 266 10.66 -12.17 -8.64
CA ILE A 266 10.95 -13.55 -8.26
C ILE A 266 10.63 -14.46 -9.46
N PRO A 267 11.59 -15.27 -9.94
CA PRO A 267 11.33 -16.31 -10.93
C PRO A 267 10.24 -17.27 -10.44
N GLN A 268 9.33 -17.66 -11.32
CA GLN A 268 8.20 -18.54 -10.98
C GLN A 268 7.82 -19.42 -12.17
N PRO A 269 7.25 -20.61 -11.92
CA PRO A 269 6.88 -21.56 -12.99
C PRO A 269 5.64 -21.13 -13.79
N PHE A 270 4.84 -20.22 -13.25
CA PHE A 270 3.54 -19.85 -13.82
C PHE A 270 3.61 -18.90 -15.01
N MET A 271 4.64 -18.06 -15.06
CA MET A 271 4.72 -16.93 -15.98
C MET A 271 6.13 -16.86 -16.59
N PRO A 272 6.25 -16.97 -17.93
CA PRO A 272 7.52 -16.83 -18.62
C PRO A 272 8.22 -15.52 -18.27
N GLU A 273 9.55 -15.53 -18.27
CA GLU A 273 10.36 -14.38 -17.86
C GLU A 273 9.98 -13.09 -18.60
N GLN A 274 9.83 -13.15 -19.93
CA GLN A 274 9.48 -11.98 -20.73
C GLN A 274 8.12 -11.37 -20.32
N ILE A 275 7.11 -12.21 -20.12
CA ILE A 275 5.77 -11.78 -19.70
C ILE A 275 5.82 -11.22 -18.27
N ARG A 276 6.56 -11.88 -17.39
CA ARG A 276 6.74 -11.48 -15.99
C ARG A 276 7.42 -10.12 -15.86
N LEU A 277 8.49 -9.88 -16.60
CA LEU A 277 9.19 -8.60 -16.56
C LEU A 277 8.41 -7.48 -17.26
N ALA A 278 7.69 -7.77 -18.34
CA ALA A 278 6.77 -6.81 -18.96
C ALA A 278 5.66 -6.39 -17.97
N HIS A 279 5.04 -7.36 -17.30
CA HIS A 279 4.06 -7.11 -16.23
C HIS A 279 4.66 -6.34 -15.05
N PHE A 280 5.90 -6.65 -14.66
CA PHE A 280 6.60 -5.93 -13.59
C PHE A 280 6.70 -4.43 -13.91
N VAL A 281 7.16 -4.09 -15.13
CA VAL A 281 7.28 -2.68 -15.56
C VAL A 281 5.91 -2.02 -15.64
N GLU A 282 4.91 -2.69 -16.22
CA GLU A 282 3.54 -2.22 -16.29
C GLU A 282 2.98 -1.90 -14.90
N LEU A 283 3.05 -2.84 -13.95
CA LEU A 283 2.47 -2.70 -12.63
C LEU A 283 3.21 -1.67 -11.77
N ILE A 284 4.53 -1.61 -11.81
CA ILE A 284 5.29 -0.60 -11.06
C ILE A 284 4.92 0.81 -11.52
N THR A 285 4.91 1.04 -12.84
CA THR A 285 4.69 2.38 -13.40
C THR A 285 3.23 2.82 -13.31
N SER A 286 2.28 1.94 -13.63
CA SER A 286 0.85 2.23 -13.57
C SER A 286 0.37 2.47 -12.14
N ASN A 287 0.76 1.63 -11.18
CA ASN A 287 0.34 1.78 -9.78
C ASN A 287 1.00 2.99 -9.11
N PHE A 288 2.24 3.34 -9.49
CA PHE A 288 2.87 4.59 -9.04
C PHE A 288 2.05 5.79 -9.50
N LEU A 289 1.76 5.88 -10.80
CA LEU A 289 0.97 6.97 -11.37
C LEU A 289 -0.43 7.06 -10.72
N PHE A 290 -1.07 5.90 -10.52
CA PHE A 290 -2.39 5.84 -9.94
C PHE A 290 -2.42 6.30 -8.47
N GLY A 291 -1.47 5.83 -7.66
CA GLY A 291 -1.31 6.28 -6.27
C GLY A 291 -1.11 7.80 -6.19
N TRP A 292 -0.34 8.37 -7.13
CA TRP A 292 -0.12 9.81 -7.22
C TRP A 292 -1.41 10.57 -7.52
N ILE A 293 -2.17 10.11 -8.52
CA ILE A 293 -3.46 10.69 -8.92
C ILE A 293 -4.47 10.67 -7.76
N ILE A 294 -4.54 9.57 -7.00
CA ILE A 294 -5.45 9.47 -5.84
C ILE A 294 -5.14 10.59 -4.84
N VAL A 295 -3.89 10.71 -4.39
CA VAL A 295 -3.53 11.73 -3.38
C VAL A 295 -3.67 13.13 -3.97
N PHE A 296 -3.31 13.32 -5.24
CA PHE A 296 -3.46 14.58 -5.94
C PHE A 296 -4.93 15.05 -6.00
N LEU A 297 -5.86 14.18 -6.34
CA LEU A 297 -7.28 14.53 -6.40
C LEU A 297 -7.89 14.72 -5.02
N LEU A 298 -7.52 13.86 -4.05
CA LEU A 298 -8.11 13.90 -2.72
C LEU A 298 -7.64 15.10 -1.89
N HIS A 299 -6.41 15.60 -2.07
CA HIS A 299 -5.94 16.78 -1.32
C HIS A 299 -6.56 18.10 -1.78
N ARG A 300 -7.02 18.21 -3.04
CA ARG A 300 -7.59 19.47 -3.57
C ARG A 300 -8.99 19.73 -3.03
N CYS A 301 -9.16 20.73 -2.18
CA CYS A 301 -10.48 21.28 -1.84
C CYS A 301 -10.99 22.15 -3.00
N HIS A 302 -11.99 21.67 -3.73
CA HIS A 302 -12.70 22.48 -4.72
C HIS A 302 -13.92 23.13 -4.04
N GLY A 303 -13.65 24.12 -3.21
CA GLY A 303 -14.69 25.05 -2.77
C GLY A 303 -14.82 26.15 -3.82
N LYS A 304 -16.02 26.38 -4.36
CA LYS A 304 -16.30 27.64 -5.04
C LYS A 304 -16.09 28.75 -4.01
N GLY A 305 -15.00 29.50 -4.14
CA GLY A 305 -14.73 30.65 -3.32
C GLY A 305 -15.82 31.70 -3.54
N SER A 306 -16.75 31.82 -2.60
CA SER A 306 -17.25 33.12 -2.19
C SER A 306 -16.51 33.47 -0.91
N ILE A 307 -15.31 34.04 -1.07
CA ILE A 307 -14.68 34.80 0.00
C ILE A 307 -15.58 36.02 0.20
N VAL A 308 -16.51 35.95 1.15
CA VAL A 308 -17.15 37.16 1.67
C VAL A 308 -16.15 37.75 2.64
N THR A 309 -15.36 38.71 2.15
CA THR A 309 -14.54 39.59 2.98
C THR A 309 -15.48 40.55 3.72
N GLY A 310 -15.65 40.35 5.02
CA GLY A 310 -16.32 41.28 5.95
C GLY A 310 -16.39 40.61 7.31
N TYR A 311 -15.91 41.16 8.43
CA TYR A 311 -15.73 42.55 8.85
C TYR A 311 -14.50 42.60 9.79
N ILE A 312 -13.64 43.60 9.62
CA ILE A 312 -12.96 44.27 10.74
C ILE A 312 -13.24 45.75 10.54
N ARG A 313 -14.13 46.29 11.37
CA ARG A 313 -14.14 47.69 11.80
C ARG A 313 -14.70 47.76 13.20
#